data_AF-A0A2J8L9M6-F1
#
_entry.id   AF-A0A2J8L9M6-F1
#
_cell.length_a   1.000
_cell.length_b   1.000
_cell.length_c   1.000
_cell.angle_alpha   90.00
_cell.angle_beta   90.00
_cell.angle_gamma   90.00
#
_symmetry.space_group_name_H-M   'P 1'
#
loop_
_entity.id
_entity.type
_entity.pdbx_description
1 polymer ?
#
loop_
_entity_poly.entity_id
_entity_poly.type
_entity_poly.pdbx_seq_one_letter_code
_entity_poly.pdbx_strand_id
1 'polypeptide(L)' 'FRHHSYKDMRQLMKVVNEECPTITRTYSLGKSSRGLKIYAMEISDNPGEHELGEGLWGPAAGLCC' A
#
# COMPACT_ATOMS: atom_id res chain seq x y z
N PHE A 1 20.50 -2.76 7.60
CA PHE A 1 19.23 -2.10 7.94
C PHE A 1 19.53 -0.70 8.46
N ARG A 2 18.92 0.32 7.85
CA ARG A 2 19.11 1.74 8.21
C ARG A 2 17.76 2.45 8.20
N HIS A 3 17.65 3.56 8.91
CA HIS A 3 16.49 4.44 8.80
C HIS A 3 16.46 5.06 7.40
N HIS A 4 15.32 4.98 6.72
CA HIS A 4 15.11 5.57 5.40
C HIS A 4 14.39 6.90 5.55
N SER A 5 14.91 7.96 4.91
CA SER A 5 14.18 9.23 4.87
C SER A 5 12.93 9.12 4.00
N TYR A 6 12.04 10.10 4.08
CA TYR A 6 10.85 10.14 3.22
C TYR A 6 11.17 10.11 1.72
N LYS A 7 12.30 10.70 1.29
CA LYS A 7 12.73 10.64 -0.11
C LYS A 7 13.19 9.23 -0.48
N ASP A 8 13.98 8.60 0.39
CA ASP A 8 14.51 7.26 0.16
C ASP A 8 13.39 6.21 0.12
N MET A 9 12.43 6.29 1.06
CA MET A 9 11.26 5.40 1.07
C MET A 9 10.44 5.53 -0.20
N ARG A 10 10.23 6.75 -0.70
CA ARG A 10 9.50 6.96 -1.95
C ARG A 10 10.22 6.36 -3.15
N GLN A 11 11.54 6.52 -3.21
CA GLN A 11 12.34 5.94 -4.28
C GLN A 11 12.31 4.41 -4.22
N LEU A 12 12.46 3.83 -3.03
CA LEU A 12 12.40 2.39 -2.82
C LEU A 12 11.04 1.82 -3.25
N MET A 13 9.95 2.46 -2.81
CA MET A 13 8.60 2.03 -3.20
C MET A 13 8.39 2.06 -4.71
N LYS A 14 8.94 3.09 -5.37
CA LYS A 14 8.89 3.21 -6.83
C LYS A 14 9.67 2.08 -7.51
N VAL A 15 10.88 1.79 -7.06
CA VAL A 15 11.72 0.71 -7.64
C VAL A 15 11.03 -0.64 -7.51
N VAL A 16 10.48 -0.96 -6.32
CA VAL A 16 9.76 -2.23 -6.10
C VAL A 16 8.54 -2.35 -7.03
N ASN A 17 7.80 -1.25 -7.25
CA ASN A 17 6.67 -1.22 -8.17
C ASN A 17 7.10 -1.37 -9.65
N GLU A 18 8.31 -0.92 -10.01
CA GLU A 18 8.87 -1.08 -11.35
C GLU A 18 9.40 -2.51 -11.58
N GLU A 19 9.94 -3.15 -10.53
CA GLU A 19 10.44 -4.52 -10.60
C GLU A 19 9.30 -5.54 -10.64
N CYS A 20 8.22 -5.32 -9.88
CA CYS A 20 7.12 -6.27 -9.71
C CYS A 20 5.74 -5.62 -9.90
N PRO A 21 5.43 -5.05 -11.08
CA PRO A 21 4.16 -4.32 -11.29
C PRO A 21 2.93 -5.22 -11.22
N THR A 22 3.09 -6.53 -11.46
CA THR A 22 1.99 -7.50 -11.46
C THR A 22 1.45 -7.78 -10.06
N ILE A 23 2.30 -7.68 -9.04
CA ILE A 23 1.95 -8.05 -7.66
C ILE A 23 2.07 -6.90 -6.66
N THR A 24 2.56 -5.74 -7.10
CA THR A 24 2.74 -4.58 -6.22
C THR A 24 2.11 -3.33 -6.82
N ARG A 25 1.45 -2.55 -5.96
CA ARG A 25 0.81 -1.30 -6.35
C ARG A 25 1.05 -0.23 -5.29
N THR A 26 1.69 0.85 -5.70
CA THR A 26 1.91 2.02 -4.83
C THR A 26 0.87 3.10 -5.10
N TYR A 27 0.16 3.54 -4.06
CA TYR A 27 -0.80 4.65 -4.16
C TYR A 27 -0.67 5.62 -2.98
N SER A 28 -1.28 6.80 -3.11
CA SER A 28 -1.26 7.81 -2.05
C SER A 28 -2.58 7.84 -1.31
N LEU A 29 -2.52 7.73 0.03
CA LEU A 29 -3.66 7.82 0.94
C LEU A 29 -4.09 9.27 1.22
N GLY A 30 -3.37 10.25 0.66
CA GLY A 30 -3.59 11.67 0.92
C GLY A 30 -2.34 12.37 1.44
N LYS A 31 -2.54 13.51 2.09
CA LYS A 31 -1.47 14.33 2.67
C LYS A 31 -1.51 14.25 4.19
N SER A 32 -0.34 14.18 4.81
CA SER A 32 -0.19 14.35 6.25
C SER A 32 -0.53 15.79 6.66
N SER A 33 -0.67 16.02 7.97
CA SER A 33 -0.83 17.37 8.53
C SER A 33 0.30 18.34 8.13
N ARG A 34 1.48 17.81 7.78
CA ARG A 34 2.65 18.56 7.30
C ARG A 34 2.70 18.70 5.77
N GLY A 35 1.64 18.28 5.06
CA GLY A 35 1.53 18.36 3.60
C GLY A 35 2.31 17.29 2.82
N LEU A 36 2.92 16.31 3.49
CA LEU A 36 3.65 15.22 2.84
C LEU A 36 2.69 14.13 2.38
N LYS A 37 2.85 13.63 1.16
CA LYS A 37 2.03 12.52 0.67
C LYS A 37 2.31 11.27 1.48
N ILE A 38 1.27 10.64 1.99
CA ILE A 38 1.35 9.33 2.62
C ILE A 38 1.23 8.31 1.51
N TYR A 39 2.26 7.48 1.35
CA TYR A 39 2.29 6.40 0.37
C TYR A 39 1.99 5.08 1.06
N ALA A 40 1.14 4.28 0.44
CA ALA A 40 0.90 2.89 0.78
C ALA A 40 1.34 2.03 -0.40
N MET A 41 1.90 0.87 -0.08
CA MET A 41 2.22 -0.17 -1.06
C MET A 41 1.38 -1.39 -0.73
N GLU A 42 0.56 -1.78 -1.68
CA GLU A 42 -0.21 -3.01 -1.67
C GLU A 42 0.63 -4.10 -2.35
N ILE A 43 0.66 -5.27 -1.74
CA ILE A 43 1.33 -6.47 -2.26
C ILE A 43 0.28 -7.57 -2.24
N SER A 44 -0.18 -7.97 -3.42
CA SER A 44 -1.20 -9.00 -3.65
C SER A 44 -0.96 -9.57 -5.05
N ASP A 45 -1.40 -10.80 -5.30
CA ASP A 45 -1.41 -11.40 -6.63
C ASP A 45 -2.36 -10.71 -7.62
N ASN A 46 -3.35 -9.95 -7.14
CA ASN A 46 -4.28 -9.16 -7.94
C ASN A 46 -4.44 -7.72 -7.40
N PRO A 47 -3.40 -6.87 -7.51
CA PRO A 47 -3.37 -5.59 -6.81
C PRO A 47 -4.40 -4.60 -7.34
N GLY A 48 -5.26 -4.11 -6.45
CA GLY A 48 -6.33 -3.16 -6.76
C GLY A 48 -7.73 -3.77 -6.89
N GLU A 49 -7.86 -5.09 -6.87
CA GLU A 49 -9.14 -5.76 -6.62
C GLU A 49 -9.20 -6.16 -5.15
N HIS A 50 -10.24 -5.71 -4.44
CA HIS A 50 -10.48 -6.19 -3.08
C HIS A 50 -11.10 -7.59 -3.16
N GLU A 51 -10.27 -8.62 -3.08
CA GLU A 51 -10.74 -10.00 -3.08
C GLU A 51 -11.42 -10.33 -1.75
N LEU A 52 -12.73 -10.59 -1.83
CA LEU A 52 -13.55 -11.06 -0.71
C LEU A 52 -13.09 -12.45 -0.28
N GLY A 53 -12.10 -12.49 0.63
CA GLY A 53 -11.49 -13.73 1.11
C GLY A 53 -10.02 -13.57 1.50
N GLU A 54 -9.32 -12.60 0.91
CA GLU A 54 -7.95 -12.27 1.26
C GLU A 54 -7.91 -11.36 2.51
N GLY A 55 -8.12 -11.98 3.67
CA GLY A 55 -7.60 -11.47 4.94
C GLY A 55 -8.38 -10.35 5.63
N LEU A 56 -9.71 -10.46 5.75
CA LEU A 56 -10.44 -9.82 6.85
C LEU A 56 -10.09 -10.54 8.17
N TRP A 57 -8.92 -10.26 8.74
CA TRP A 57 -8.59 -10.74 10.09
C TRP A 57 -9.22 -9.80 11.12
N GLY A 58 -10.53 -9.94 11.31
CA GLY A 58 -11.31 -9.26 12.35
C GLY A 58 -12.77 -9.71 12.35
N PRO A 59 -13.48 -9.69 13.50
CA PRO A 59 -14.84 -10.24 13.62
C PRO A 59 -15.93 -9.41 12.92
N ALA A 60 -15.57 -8.42 12.10
CA ALA A 60 -16.52 -7.54 11.41
C ALA A 60 -16.95 -8.10 10.04
N ALA A 61 -17.31 -9.39 9.98
CA ALA A 61 -17.93 -10.01 8.81
C ALA A 61 -19.46 -9.95 8.89
N GLY A 62 -20.02 -8.80 9.26
CA GLY A 62 -21.47 -8.69 9.43
C GLY A 62 -21.92 -7.32 9.84
N LEU A 63 -21.64 -6.30 9.03
CA LEU A 63 -22.41 -5.06 8.94
C LEU A 63 -21.99 -4.36 7.64
N CYS A 64 -22.41 -4.96 6.52
CA CYS A 64 -22.68 -4.20 5.31
C CYS A 64 -24.16 -3.82 5.37
N CYS A 65 -24.41 -2.65 5.95
CA CYS A 65 -25.58 -1.77 5.79
C CYS A 65 -25.22 -0.44 6.47
#